data_AF-A0A942D3E3-F1
#
_entry.id   AF-A0A942D3E3-F1
#
_cell.length_a   1.000
_cell.length_b   1.000
_cell.length_c   1.000
_cell.angle_alpha   90.00
_cell.angle_beta   90.00
_cell.angle_gamma   90.00
#
_symmetry.space_group_name_H-M   'P 1'
#
loop_
_entity.id
_entity.type
_entity.pdbx_description
1 polymer ?
#
loop_
_entity_poly.entity_id
_entity_poly.type
_entity_poly.pdbx_seq_one_letter_code
_entity_poly.pdbx_strand_id
1 'polypeptide(L)'
;MKRVRPRLTYANVVSTVALVIAVGGASAFAATHLAQNSVGPRQLRRNAVTNAKIKNGAVTGAKIKLSTLGTVPSARHAASAESAGRATTAGLAERANSAAVAAALIPPEPIHLVGGAGEPPFENGFVVAPGGSPAGFYKDRECVVHLLGAIEGESQHVAFRLPPADAPTQEAFGAIAVAGPEAGNLTVNKAGWVEPTSQAGGTSVFGLDGFSFRALSC
;
A
#
# COMPACT_ATOMS: atom_id res chain seq x y z
N MET A 1 -42.61 3.43 113.57
CA MET A 1 -42.27 3.26 112.14
C MET A 1 -40.91 3.91 111.86
N LYS A 2 -39.82 3.12 111.79
CA LYS A 2 -38.45 3.63 111.58
C LYS A 2 -38.24 3.90 110.08
N ARG A 3 -38.25 5.18 109.67
CA ARG A 3 -37.90 5.61 108.30
C ARG A 3 -36.42 5.37 108.06
N VAL A 4 -36.09 4.40 107.21
CA VAL A 4 -34.74 4.23 106.65
C VAL A 4 -34.54 5.37 105.64
N ARG A 5 -33.73 6.37 105.99
CA ARG A 5 -33.35 7.43 105.05
C ARG A 5 -32.36 6.83 104.03
N PRO A 6 -32.59 6.95 102.72
CA PRO A 6 -31.65 6.46 101.73
C PRO A 6 -30.48 7.45 101.64
N ARG A 7 -29.32 7.06 102.16
CA ARG A 7 -28.06 7.75 101.84
C ARG A 7 -27.52 7.09 100.58
N LEU A 8 -27.80 7.69 99.42
CA LEU A 8 -26.97 7.47 98.24
C LEU A 8 -25.58 7.98 98.59
N THR A 9 -24.68 7.10 99.00
CA THR A 9 -23.29 7.47 99.24
C THR A 9 -22.68 7.87 97.90
N TYR A 10 -21.85 8.91 97.90
CA TYR A 10 -21.12 9.37 96.73
C TYR A 10 -20.40 8.23 95.99
N ALA A 11 -19.93 7.23 96.74
CA ALA A 11 -19.34 5.99 96.23
C ALA A 11 -20.23 5.22 95.25
N ASN A 12 -21.53 5.10 95.50
CA ASN A 12 -22.44 4.35 94.61
C ASN A 12 -22.73 5.11 93.31
N VAL A 13 -22.78 6.43 93.36
CA VAL A 13 -22.95 7.28 92.16
C VAL A 13 -21.70 7.22 91.30
N VAL A 14 -20.51 7.36 91.90
CA VAL A 14 -19.25 7.27 91.15
C VAL A 14 -19.02 5.86 90.60
N SER A 15 -19.38 4.81 91.35
CA SER A 15 -19.31 3.42 90.89
C SER A 15 -20.15 3.18 89.63
N THR A 16 -21.39 3.66 89.60
CA THR A 16 -22.29 3.46 88.46
C THR A 16 -21.86 4.30 87.25
N VAL A 17 -21.43 5.55 87.45
CA VAL A 17 -20.89 6.40 86.37
C VAL A 17 -19.59 5.82 85.81
N ALA A 18 -18.68 5.37 86.67
CA ALA A 18 -17.43 4.75 86.24
C ALA A 18 -17.67 3.46 85.44
N LEU A 19 -18.64 2.63 85.86
CA LEU A 19 -19.01 1.42 85.13
C LEU A 19 -19.65 1.75 83.77
N VAL A 20 -20.53 2.76 83.71
CA VAL A 20 -21.13 3.24 82.45
C VAL A 20 -20.07 3.79 81.50
N ILE A 21 -19.08 4.54 82.00
CA ILE A 21 -17.97 5.06 81.18
C ILE A 21 -17.00 3.94 80.77
N ALA A 22 -16.70 3.00 81.65
CA ALA A 22 -15.81 1.88 81.35
C ALA A 22 -16.39 0.95 80.27
N VAL A 23 -17.69 0.66 80.34
CA VAL A 23 -18.38 -0.18 79.35
C VAL A 23 -18.73 0.61 78.08
N GLY A 24 -19.16 1.87 78.20
CA GLY A 24 -19.60 2.70 77.07
C GLY A 24 -18.47 3.40 76.31
N GLY A 25 -17.38 3.77 76.98
CA GLY A 25 -16.27 4.52 76.39
C GLY A 25 -15.30 3.64 75.58
N ALA A 26 -15.10 2.38 75.97
CA ALA A 26 -14.15 1.48 75.32
C ALA A 26 -14.68 0.92 73.98
N SER A 27 -15.98 0.70 73.85
CA SER A 27 -16.60 0.10 72.66
C SER A 27 -16.64 1.05 71.45
N ALA A 28 -16.70 2.37 71.67
CA ALA A 28 -16.72 3.35 70.58
C ALA A 28 -15.33 3.64 70.02
N PHE A 29 -14.28 3.61 70.86
CA PHE A 29 -12.93 4.02 70.48
C PHE A 29 -12.22 3.01 69.56
N ALA A 30 -12.54 1.71 69.68
CA ALA A 30 -11.91 0.67 68.87
C ALA A 30 -12.39 0.64 67.40
N ALA A 31 -13.58 1.16 67.11
CA ALA A 31 -14.15 1.12 65.76
C ALA A 31 -13.72 2.29 64.87
N THR A 32 -13.26 3.39 65.45
CA THR A 32 -13.03 4.65 64.72
C THR A 32 -11.56 5.02 64.53
N HIS A 33 -10.61 4.34 65.20
CA HIS A 33 -9.19 4.66 65.14
C HIS A 33 -8.33 3.47 64.67
N LEU A 34 -8.37 3.17 63.37
CA LEU A 34 -7.28 2.42 62.75
C LEU A 34 -6.27 3.43 62.17
N ALA A 35 -5.00 3.30 62.55
CA ALA A 35 -3.94 4.05 61.91
C ALA A 35 -3.83 3.64 60.41
N GLN A 36 -3.41 4.58 59.57
CA GLN A 36 -3.20 4.30 58.15
C GLN A 36 -2.22 3.12 58.01
N ASN A 37 -2.51 2.20 57.08
CA ASN A 37 -1.73 0.98 56.80
C ASN A 37 -1.71 -0.08 57.92
N SER A 38 -2.57 0.01 58.93
CA SER A 38 -2.63 -0.98 60.03
C SER A 38 -3.54 -2.19 59.75
N VAL A 39 -4.07 -2.33 58.51
CA VAL A 39 -4.86 -3.48 58.08
C VAL A 39 -4.04 -4.32 57.08
N GLY A 40 -3.42 -5.38 57.59
CA GLY A 40 -2.73 -6.40 56.82
C GLY A 40 -3.59 -7.63 56.49
N PRO A 41 -3.04 -8.58 55.72
CA PRO A 41 -3.79 -9.74 55.22
C PRO A 41 -4.40 -10.62 56.31
N ARG A 42 -3.73 -10.75 57.48
CA ARG A 42 -4.22 -11.56 58.61
C ARG A 42 -5.48 -10.99 59.28
N GLN A 43 -5.72 -9.69 59.13
CA GLN A 43 -6.92 -9.02 59.67
C GLN A 43 -8.10 -9.09 58.69
N LEU A 44 -7.86 -9.47 57.43
CA LEU A 44 -8.90 -9.65 56.42
C LEU A 44 -9.31 -11.12 56.33
N ARG A 45 -10.54 -11.42 56.74
CA ARG A 45 -11.14 -12.74 56.52
C ARG A 45 -11.41 -12.97 55.02
N ARG A 46 -11.48 -14.23 54.61
CA ARG A 46 -11.88 -14.60 53.23
C ARG A 46 -13.24 -13.96 52.91
N ASN A 47 -13.36 -13.36 51.72
CA ASN A 47 -14.55 -12.64 51.25
C ASN A 47 -14.95 -11.41 52.09
N ALA A 48 -14.05 -10.87 52.93
CA ALA A 48 -14.36 -9.68 53.73
C ALA A 48 -14.57 -8.43 52.88
N VAL A 49 -13.91 -8.32 51.72
CA VAL A 49 -14.03 -7.20 50.78
C VAL A 49 -14.97 -7.61 49.66
N THR A 50 -16.22 -7.15 49.75
CA THR A 50 -17.26 -7.37 48.74
C THR A 50 -17.46 -6.12 47.90
N ASN A 51 -18.16 -6.23 46.75
CA ASN A 51 -18.42 -5.08 45.87
C ASN A 51 -19.10 -3.91 46.60
N ALA A 52 -20.01 -4.18 47.54
CA ALA A 52 -20.67 -3.12 48.33
C ALA A 52 -19.70 -2.29 49.20
N LYS A 53 -18.51 -2.85 49.51
CA LYS A 53 -17.46 -2.17 50.28
C LYS A 53 -16.46 -1.43 49.40
N ILE A 54 -16.53 -1.61 48.08
CA ILE A 54 -15.66 -0.94 47.11
C ILE A 54 -16.46 0.20 46.48
N LYS A 55 -16.04 1.44 46.74
CA LYS A 55 -16.66 2.61 46.09
C LYS A 55 -16.34 2.61 44.60
N ASN A 56 -17.26 3.12 43.78
CA ASN A 56 -17.02 3.31 42.34
C ASN A 56 -15.77 4.16 42.12
N GLY A 57 -14.88 3.70 41.22
CA GLY A 57 -13.60 4.35 40.95
C GLY A 57 -12.51 4.15 42.01
N ALA A 58 -12.76 3.37 43.08
CA ALA A 58 -11.73 3.12 44.09
C ALA A 58 -10.53 2.32 43.56
N VAL A 59 -10.75 1.43 42.59
CA VAL A 59 -9.71 0.64 41.91
C VAL A 59 -9.52 1.21 40.50
N THR A 60 -8.49 2.02 40.33
CA THR A 60 -8.12 2.62 39.03
C THR A 60 -7.00 1.82 38.36
N GLY A 61 -6.77 2.06 37.07
CA GLY A 61 -5.69 1.40 36.32
C GLY A 61 -4.31 1.55 36.97
N ALA A 62 -4.01 2.70 37.59
CA ALA A 62 -2.75 2.93 38.30
C ALA A 62 -2.58 2.06 39.56
N LYS A 63 -3.67 1.53 40.13
CA LYS A 63 -3.64 0.62 41.30
C LYS A 63 -3.56 -0.85 40.88
N ILE A 64 -3.62 -1.13 39.57
CA ILE A 64 -3.59 -2.47 39.01
C ILE A 64 -2.25 -2.65 38.29
N LYS A 65 -1.59 -3.77 38.54
CA LYS A 65 -0.43 -4.17 37.74
C LYS A 65 -0.92 -4.81 36.45
N LEU A 66 -1.04 -4.03 35.37
CA LEU A 66 -1.62 -4.51 34.10
C LEU A 66 -0.89 -5.73 33.53
N SER A 67 0.43 -5.84 33.75
CA SER A 67 1.24 -6.94 33.22
C SER A 67 0.94 -8.32 33.84
N THR A 68 0.21 -8.37 34.95
CA THR A 68 -0.22 -9.65 35.55
C THR A 68 -1.63 -10.05 35.10
N LEU A 69 -2.29 -9.24 34.27
CA LEU A 69 -3.60 -9.57 33.71
C LEU A 69 -3.43 -10.37 32.42
N GLY A 70 -4.29 -11.37 32.22
CA GLY A 70 -4.48 -11.98 30.91
C GLY A 70 -5.29 -11.09 29.97
N THR A 71 -5.64 -11.63 28.81
CA THR A 71 -6.46 -10.92 27.82
C THR A 71 -7.81 -10.52 28.41
N VAL A 72 -8.11 -9.22 28.38
CA VAL A 72 -9.41 -8.69 28.84
C VAL A 72 -10.42 -8.90 27.70
N PRO A 73 -11.44 -9.77 27.85
CA PRO A 73 -12.32 -10.16 26.73
C PRO A 73 -13.15 -9.02 26.13
N SER A 74 -13.36 -7.94 26.89
CA SER A 74 -14.23 -6.82 26.50
C SER A 74 -13.50 -5.48 26.47
N ALA A 75 -12.21 -5.47 26.12
CA ALA A 75 -11.48 -4.24 25.86
C ALA A 75 -11.91 -3.61 24.53
N ARG A 76 -12.91 -2.72 24.57
CA ARG A 76 -13.54 -2.08 23.40
C ARG A 76 -12.54 -1.45 22.41
N HIS A 77 -11.40 -0.95 22.90
CA HIS A 77 -10.38 -0.26 22.08
C HIS A 77 -9.28 -1.17 21.51
N ALA A 78 -9.14 -2.40 22.00
CA ALA A 78 -8.12 -3.33 21.48
C ALA A 78 -8.56 -3.93 20.14
N ALA A 79 -9.81 -4.37 20.05
CA ALA A 79 -10.37 -4.95 18.82
C ALA A 79 -10.48 -3.93 17.67
N SER A 80 -10.73 -2.65 17.97
CA SER A 80 -10.77 -1.59 16.97
C SER A 80 -9.41 -1.28 16.36
N ALA A 81 -8.34 -1.35 17.15
CA ALA A 81 -6.98 -1.08 16.66
C ALA A 81 -6.49 -2.15 15.69
N GLU A 82 -6.73 -3.44 15.99
CA GLU A 82 -6.41 -4.54 15.08
C GLU A 82 -7.23 -4.48 13.79
N SER A 83 -8.53 -4.15 13.90
CA SER A 83 -9.42 -4.06 12.74
C SER A 83 -9.00 -2.91 11.80
N ALA A 84 -8.57 -1.77 12.34
CA ALA A 84 -8.05 -0.65 11.56
C ALA A 84 -6.75 -1.00 10.83
N GLY A 85 -5.84 -1.72 11.51
CA GLY A 85 -4.60 -2.23 10.89
C GLY A 85 -4.89 -3.17 9.73
N ARG A 86 -5.75 -4.17 9.94
CA ARG A 86 -6.18 -5.13 8.89
C ARG A 86 -6.84 -4.42 7.69
N ALA A 87 -7.73 -3.46 7.93
CA ALA A 87 -8.40 -2.70 6.87
C ALA A 87 -7.42 -1.89 6.01
N THR A 88 -6.42 -1.26 6.64
CA THR A 88 -5.38 -0.50 5.93
C THR A 88 -4.52 -1.42 5.07
N THR A 89 -4.08 -2.55 5.62
CA THR A 89 -3.29 -3.55 4.88
C THR A 89 -4.07 -4.16 3.71
N ALA A 90 -5.35 -4.48 3.90
CA ALA A 90 -6.21 -4.99 2.82
C ALA A 90 -6.36 -3.97 1.68
N GLY A 91 -6.62 -2.70 2.01
CA GLY A 91 -6.73 -1.64 1.00
C GLY A 91 -5.42 -1.38 0.24
N LEU A 92 -4.26 -1.52 0.90
CA LEU A 92 -2.97 -1.43 0.23
C LEU A 92 -2.72 -2.64 -0.69
N ALA A 93 -3.11 -3.84 -0.28
CA ALA A 93 -2.99 -5.06 -1.08
C ALA A 93 -3.90 -5.04 -2.32
N GLU A 94 -5.13 -4.56 -2.20
CA GLU A 94 -6.05 -4.39 -3.34
C GLU A 94 -5.51 -3.40 -4.38
N ARG A 95 -4.91 -2.29 -3.92
CA ARG A 95 -4.25 -1.33 -4.81
C ARG A 95 -3.04 -1.92 -5.52
N ALA A 96 -2.24 -2.74 -4.83
CA ALA A 96 -1.07 -3.41 -5.42
C ALA A 96 -1.47 -4.52 -6.41
N ASN A 97 -2.54 -5.27 -6.12
CA ASN A 97 -3.05 -6.34 -6.98
C ASN A 97 -3.91 -5.84 -8.13
N SER A 98 -4.16 -4.53 -8.22
CA SER A 98 -4.85 -3.95 -9.35
C SER A 98 -3.93 -3.95 -10.57
N ALA A 99 -3.90 -5.09 -11.25
CA ALA A 99 -3.58 -5.26 -12.67
C ALA A 99 -4.33 -4.25 -13.57
N ALA A 100 -5.28 -3.48 -13.02
CA ALA A 100 -5.87 -2.31 -13.63
C ALA A 100 -4.84 -1.29 -14.15
N VAL A 101 -3.67 -1.10 -13.53
CA VAL A 101 -2.64 -0.22 -14.12
C VAL A 101 -2.05 -0.85 -15.39
N ALA A 102 -1.82 -2.16 -15.40
CA ALA A 102 -1.32 -2.90 -16.56
C ALA A 102 -2.38 -3.16 -17.64
N ALA A 103 -3.66 -3.14 -17.27
CA ALA A 103 -4.82 -3.32 -18.17
C ALA A 103 -5.40 -1.98 -18.66
N ALA A 104 -5.16 -0.87 -17.94
CA ALA A 104 -5.44 0.50 -18.41
C ALA A 104 -4.42 0.99 -19.45
N LEU A 105 -3.32 0.27 -19.58
CA LEU A 105 -2.36 0.40 -20.66
C LEU A 105 -3.03 -0.12 -21.95
N ILE A 106 -3.55 0.79 -22.79
CA ILE A 106 -4.18 0.53 -24.10
C ILE A 106 -3.22 -0.26 -24.99
N PRO A 107 -3.49 -1.47 -25.50
CA PRO A 107 -2.51 -2.22 -26.32
C PRO A 107 -1.92 -1.35 -27.45
N PRO A 108 -0.63 -1.52 -27.81
CA PRO A 108 -0.06 -0.83 -28.97
C PRO A 108 -0.90 -1.11 -30.22
N GLU A 109 -0.83 -0.22 -31.20
CA GLU A 109 -1.55 -0.41 -32.45
C GLU A 109 -1.14 -1.75 -33.10
N PRO A 110 -2.08 -2.44 -33.79
CA PRO A 110 -1.74 -3.66 -34.50
C PRO A 110 -0.62 -3.38 -35.51
N ILE A 111 0.20 -4.40 -35.78
CA ILE A 111 1.26 -4.29 -36.76
C ILE A 111 0.64 -4.11 -38.15
N HIS A 112 1.03 -3.04 -38.84
CA HIS A 112 0.69 -2.76 -40.22
C HIS A 112 1.74 -3.36 -41.16
N LEU A 113 1.33 -4.20 -42.10
CA LEU A 113 2.24 -4.89 -43.02
C LEU A 113 2.37 -4.11 -44.33
N VAL A 114 3.60 -3.74 -44.70
CA VAL A 114 3.84 -3.02 -45.96
C VAL A 114 3.57 -3.96 -47.14
N GLY A 115 2.85 -3.48 -48.15
CA GLY A 115 2.38 -4.27 -49.30
C GLY A 115 1.10 -5.06 -49.08
N GLY A 116 0.49 -4.97 -47.88
CA GLY A 116 -0.82 -5.54 -47.58
C GLY A 116 -1.99 -4.76 -48.21
N ALA A 117 -3.16 -5.39 -48.29
CA ALA A 117 -4.37 -4.75 -48.83
C ALA A 117 -4.85 -3.62 -47.91
N GLY A 118 -4.87 -2.39 -48.42
CA GLY A 118 -5.23 -1.19 -47.64
C GLY A 118 -4.09 -0.60 -46.82
N GLU A 119 -2.88 -1.17 -46.93
CA GLU A 119 -1.66 -0.71 -46.28
C GLU A 119 -0.73 -0.05 -47.32
N PRO A 120 0.29 0.71 -46.89
CA PRO A 120 1.21 1.35 -47.82
C PRO A 120 1.85 0.32 -48.77
N PRO A 121 1.81 0.56 -50.09
CA PRO A 121 2.49 -0.31 -51.04
C PRO A 121 4.00 -0.13 -50.94
N PHE A 122 4.75 -1.13 -51.42
CA PHE A 122 6.15 -0.93 -51.74
C PHE A 122 6.29 -0.05 -52.99
N GLU A 123 7.30 0.80 -52.99
CA GLU A 123 7.69 1.70 -54.07
C GLU A 123 8.99 1.20 -54.71
N ASN A 124 9.31 1.68 -55.92
CA ASN A 124 10.60 1.45 -56.59
C ASN A 124 11.06 -0.01 -56.68
N GLY A 125 10.12 -0.96 -56.77
CA GLY A 125 10.42 -2.39 -56.90
C GLY A 125 10.92 -3.06 -55.62
N PHE A 126 10.82 -2.39 -54.46
CA PHE A 126 11.11 -3.03 -53.19
C PHE A 126 10.14 -4.17 -52.90
N VAL A 127 10.66 -5.20 -52.24
CA VAL A 127 9.90 -6.38 -51.81
C VAL A 127 10.35 -6.81 -50.43
N VAL A 128 9.58 -7.69 -49.78
CA VAL A 128 10.05 -8.37 -48.56
C VAL A 128 11.26 -9.22 -48.91
N ALA A 129 12.31 -9.14 -48.09
CA ALA A 129 13.53 -9.88 -48.33
C ALA A 129 13.29 -11.41 -48.33
N PRO A 130 13.88 -12.17 -49.26
CA PRO A 130 13.75 -13.62 -49.31
C PRO A 130 14.23 -14.28 -48.01
N GLY A 131 13.33 -14.98 -47.32
CA GLY A 131 13.63 -15.61 -46.04
C GLY A 131 13.68 -14.67 -44.83
N GLY A 132 13.36 -13.38 -45.03
CA GLY A 132 13.22 -12.38 -43.97
C GLY A 132 11.82 -12.33 -43.36
N SER A 133 11.70 -11.65 -42.21
CA SER A 133 10.41 -11.32 -41.60
C SER A 133 9.65 -10.30 -42.47
N PRO A 134 8.31 -10.37 -42.53
CA PRO A 134 7.52 -9.44 -43.33
C PRO A 134 7.74 -8.01 -42.85
N ALA A 135 7.91 -7.09 -43.80
CA ALA A 135 8.13 -5.69 -43.48
C ALA A 135 6.85 -5.08 -42.92
N GLY A 136 6.96 -4.37 -41.81
CA GLY A 136 5.83 -3.75 -41.17
C GLY A 136 6.23 -2.64 -40.22
N PHE A 137 5.23 -1.96 -39.69
CA PHE A 137 5.41 -0.92 -38.68
C PHE A 137 4.26 -0.93 -37.69
N TYR A 138 4.53 -0.47 -36.48
CA TYR A 138 3.49 -0.19 -35.49
C TYR A 138 3.89 0.99 -34.63
N LYS A 139 2.90 1.69 -34.11
CA LYS A 139 3.10 2.78 -33.16
C LYS A 139 2.77 2.32 -31.75
N ASP A 140 3.69 2.59 -30.83
CA ASP A 140 3.48 2.32 -29.42
C ASP A 140 2.76 3.46 -28.69
N ARG A 141 2.56 3.28 -27.39
CA ARG A 141 1.88 4.26 -26.52
C ARG A 141 2.66 5.55 -26.31
N GLU A 142 3.97 5.52 -26.48
CA GLU A 142 4.83 6.68 -26.33
C GLU A 142 4.94 7.46 -27.64
N CYS A 143 4.15 7.06 -28.64
CA CYS A 143 4.12 7.58 -30.00
C CYS A 143 5.45 7.39 -30.70
N VAL A 144 6.09 6.24 -30.43
CA VAL A 144 7.28 5.77 -31.12
C VAL A 144 6.84 4.73 -32.15
N VAL A 145 7.22 4.98 -33.40
CA VAL A 145 7.02 4.04 -34.49
C VAL A 145 8.20 3.09 -34.50
N HIS A 146 7.90 1.79 -34.49
CA HIS A 146 8.86 0.72 -34.61
C HIS A 146 8.72 0.11 -36.00
N LEU A 147 9.83 0.02 -36.72
CA LEU A 147 9.88 -0.72 -37.98
C LEU A 147 10.30 -2.17 -37.71
N LEU A 148 9.73 -3.07 -38.50
CA LEU A 148 9.91 -4.51 -38.39
C LEU A 148 10.20 -5.10 -39.77
N GLY A 149 10.90 -6.22 -39.78
CA GLY A 149 11.13 -7.05 -40.94
C GLY A 149 12.37 -6.68 -41.75
N ALA A 150 12.44 -7.27 -42.93
CA ALA A 150 13.53 -7.04 -43.87
C ALA A 150 12.98 -6.82 -45.28
N ILE A 151 13.60 -5.89 -45.99
CA ILE A 151 13.23 -5.51 -47.36
C ILE A 151 14.42 -5.70 -48.29
N GLU A 152 14.16 -6.04 -49.54
CA GLU A 152 15.14 -6.07 -50.61
C GLU A 152 14.78 -5.01 -51.65
N GLY A 153 15.78 -4.25 -52.09
CA GLY A 153 15.60 -3.26 -53.14
C GLY A 153 16.87 -2.47 -53.41
N GLU A 154 16.78 -1.52 -54.34
CA GLU A 154 17.91 -0.68 -54.74
C GLU A 154 18.19 0.39 -53.69
N SER A 155 19.46 0.52 -53.28
CA SER A 155 19.93 1.56 -52.38
C SER A 155 19.59 2.97 -52.90
N GLN A 156 19.38 3.92 -51.98
CA GLN A 156 19.05 5.33 -52.29
C GLN A 156 17.72 5.54 -53.02
N HIS A 157 16.82 4.56 -52.96
CA HIS A 157 15.46 4.68 -53.45
C HIS A 157 14.46 4.48 -52.32
N VAL A 158 13.33 5.16 -52.42
CA VAL A 158 12.23 5.04 -51.47
C VAL A 158 11.68 3.62 -51.49
N ALA A 159 11.65 2.97 -50.33
CA ALA A 159 11.09 1.63 -50.17
C ALA A 159 9.56 1.64 -50.03
N PHE A 160 9.04 2.54 -49.21
CA PHE A 160 7.61 2.76 -48.99
C PHE A 160 7.39 4.10 -48.27
N ARG A 161 6.12 4.50 -48.18
CA ARG A 161 5.73 5.73 -47.49
C ARG A 161 4.84 5.43 -46.30
N LEU A 162 5.25 5.89 -45.13
CA LEU A 162 4.42 5.84 -43.93
C LEU A 162 3.23 6.80 -44.04
N PRO A 163 2.08 6.46 -43.42
CA PRO A 163 0.97 7.39 -43.29
C PRO A 163 1.42 8.72 -42.65
N PRO A 164 0.85 9.87 -43.05
CA PRO A 164 1.26 11.17 -42.51
C PRO A 164 1.20 11.29 -40.98
N ALA A 165 0.32 10.53 -40.31
CA ALA A 165 0.20 10.52 -38.86
C ALA A 165 1.40 9.84 -38.16
N ASP A 166 2.04 8.90 -38.84
CA ASP A 166 3.16 8.10 -38.32
C ASP A 166 4.51 8.58 -38.85
N ALA A 167 4.52 9.61 -39.70
CA ALA A 167 5.74 10.27 -40.14
C ALA A 167 6.47 10.92 -38.95
N PRO A 168 7.81 11.04 -38.98
CA PRO A 168 8.55 11.57 -37.85
C PRO A 168 8.45 13.10 -37.73
N THR A 169 8.59 13.63 -36.52
CA THR A 169 8.65 15.10 -36.27
C THR A 169 9.90 15.76 -36.86
N GLN A 170 11.00 15.02 -36.90
CA GLN A 170 12.27 15.40 -37.50
C GLN A 170 12.75 14.29 -38.42
N GLU A 171 13.71 14.58 -39.29
CA GLU A 171 14.32 13.51 -40.09
C GLU A 171 14.97 12.49 -39.16
N ALA A 172 14.52 11.25 -39.25
CA ALA A 172 15.04 10.15 -38.46
C ALA A 172 16.12 9.44 -39.28
N PHE A 173 17.31 9.32 -38.71
CA PHE A 173 18.45 8.68 -39.35
C PHE A 173 19.11 7.71 -38.38
N GLY A 174 19.51 6.54 -38.86
CA GLY A 174 20.14 5.54 -38.03
C GLY A 174 20.78 4.43 -38.85
N ALA A 175 21.73 3.74 -38.23
CA ALA A 175 22.36 2.57 -38.83
C ALA A 175 21.38 1.39 -38.86
N ILE A 176 21.44 0.62 -39.94
CA ILE A 176 20.67 -0.61 -40.12
C ILE A 176 21.57 -1.75 -40.57
N ALA A 177 21.13 -2.99 -40.32
CA ALA A 177 21.79 -4.16 -40.84
C ALA A 177 21.57 -4.26 -42.35
N VAL A 178 22.63 -4.54 -43.11
CA VAL A 178 22.56 -4.88 -44.53
C VAL A 178 23.17 -6.25 -44.73
N ALA A 179 22.58 -7.08 -45.57
CA ALA A 179 23.16 -8.38 -45.88
C ALA A 179 24.50 -8.22 -46.60
N GLY A 180 25.58 -8.61 -45.94
CA GLY A 180 26.96 -8.47 -46.45
C GLY A 180 27.89 -7.85 -45.41
N PRO A 181 29.13 -7.52 -45.79
CA PRO A 181 30.10 -6.86 -44.91
C PRO A 181 29.85 -5.34 -44.75
N GLU A 182 28.80 -4.83 -45.38
CA GLU A 182 28.54 -3.40 -45.54
C GLU A 182 27.66 -2.86 -44.42
N ALA A 183 27.90 -1.61 -44.04
CA ALA A 183 26.98 -0.87 -43.20
C ALA A 183 25.95 -0.15 -44.08
N GLY A 184 24.70 -0.18 -43.65
CA GLY A 184 23.65 0.64 -44.24
C GLY A 184 23.10 1.64 -43.23
N ASN A 185 22.45 2.66 -43.76
CA ASN A 185 21.67 3.61 -42.97
C ASN A 185 20.24 3.63 -43.50
N LEU A 186 19.31 3.92 -42.60
CA LEU A 186 17.94 4.19 -42.94
C LEU A 186 17.63 5.66 -42.64
N THR A 187 17.10 6.34 -43.64
CA THR A 187 16.62 7.70 -43.51
C THR A 187 15.11 7.68 -43.64
N VAL A 188 14.42 8.26 -42.66
CA VAL A 188 12.99 8.53 -42.73
C VAL A 188 12.79 10.03 -42.68
N ASN A 189 12.34 10.60 -43.80
CA ASN A 189 12.14 12.04 -43.85
C ASN A 189 10.83 12.46 -43.15
N LYS A 190 10.66 13.77 -42.93
CA LYS A 190 9.46 14.34 -42.29
C LYS A 190 8.13 14.05 -43.02
N ALA A 191 8.19 13.69 -44.30
CA ALA A 191 7.01 13.33 -45.08
C ALA A 191 6.68 11.82 -45.01
N GLY A 192 7.45 11.05 -44.23
CA GLY A 192 7.25 9.62 -43.98
C GLY A 192 7.87 8.71 -45.03
N TRP A 193 8.71 9.23 -45.93
CA TRP A 193 9.39 8.40 -46.92
C TRP A 193 10.56 7.67 -46.27
N VAL A 194 10.59 6.35 -46.44
CA VAL A 194 11.60 5.46 -45.87
C VAL A 194 12.59 5.10 -46.97
N GLU A 195 13.85 5.53 -46.81
CA GLU A 195 14.93 5.35 -47.77
C GLU A 195 16.12 4.61 -47.15
N PRO A 196 16.30 3.33 -47.48
CA PRO A 196 17.51 2.61 -47.10
C PRO A 196 18.68 2.96 -48.04
N THR A 197 19.88 3.07 -47.46
CA THR A 197 21.13 3.34 -48.18
C THR A 197 22.19 2.34 -47.76
N SER A 198 22.81 1.63 -48.71
CA SER A 198 24.01 0.81 -48.49
C SER A 198 25.27 1.54 -48.94
N GLN A 199 26.41 1.27 -48.28
CA GLN A 199 27.70 1.84 -48.68
C GLN A 199 28.25 1.32 -50.02
N ALA A 200 27.94 0.09 -50.46
CA ALA A 200 28.36 -0.35 -51.80
C ALA A 200 27.38 0.03 -52.91
N GLY A 201 26.19 0.52 -52.56
CA GLY A 201 25.13 0.81 -53.53
C GLY A 201 24.53 -0.45 -54.18
N GLY A 202 23.64 -0.25 -55.15
CA GLY A 202 22.93 -1.34 -55.84
C GLY A 202 21.84 -2.00 -55.00
N THR A 203 21.38 -3.17 -55.44
CA THR A 203 20.34 -3.95 -54.76
C THR A 203 20.91 -4.69 -53.55
N SER A 204 20.29 -4.53 -52.39
CA SER A 204 20.70 -5.19 -51.14
C SER A 204 19.51 -5.51 -50.25
N VAL A 205 19.72 -6.39 -49.27
CA VAL A 205 18.73 -6.69 -48.23
C VAL A 205 19.00 -5.80 -47.02
N PHE A 206 17.98 -5.05 -46.61
CA PHE A 206 18.00 -4.10 -45.50
C PHE A 206 17.13 -4.64 -44.35
N GLY A 207 17.72 -4.84 -43.17
CA GLY A 207 16.99 -5.16 -41.94
C GLY A 207 16.43 -3.89 -41.31
N LEU A 208 15.11 -3.81 -41.18
CA LEU A 208 14.41 -2.69 -40.55
C LEU A 208 14.24 -2.89 -39.04
N ASP A 209 14.40 -4.13 -38.56
CA ASP A 209 14.25 -4.49 -37.16
C ASP A 209 15.15 -3.65 -36.24
N GLY A 210 14.53 -3.01 -35.25
CA GLY A 210 15.22 -2.18 -34.26
C GLY A 210 15.33 -0.70 -34.62
N PHE A 211 14.91 -0.30 -35.82
CA PHE A 211 14.79 1.11 -36.15
C PHE A 211 13.50 1.69 -35.56
N SER A 212 13.64 2.74 -34.75
CA SER A 212 12.49 3.38 -34.11
C SER A 212 12.67 4.90 -34.01
N PHE A 213 11.56 5.64 -34.06
CA PHE A 213 11.57 7.09 -33.99
C PHE A 213 10.22 7.64 -33.49
N ARG A 214 10.22 8.90 -33.05
CA ARG A 214 9.01 9.56 -32.53
C ARG A 214 8.12 10.09 -33.67
N ALA A 215 6.87 9.64 -33.71
CA ALA A 215 5.85 10.07 -34.66
C ALA A 215 5.46 11.55 -34.48
N LEU A 216 4.89 12.13 -35.55
CA LEU A 216 4.31 13.47 -35.59
C LEU A 216 3.09 13.61 -34.68
N SER A 217 2.29 12.55 -34.52
CA SER A 217 1.04 12.61 -33.79
C SER A 217 0.83 11.41 -32.87
N CYS A 218 0.37 11.74 -31.66
CA CYS A 218 -0.40 10.90 -30.76
C CYS A 218 -1.88 11.25 -30.98
#